data_AF-A0A0L0BNG4-F1
#
_entry.id   AF-A0A0L0BNG4-F1
#
_cell.length_a   1.000
_cell.length_b   1.000
_cell.length_c   1.000
_cell.angle_alpha   90.00
_cell.angle_beta   90.00
_cell.angle_gamma   90.00
#
_symmetry.space_group_name_H-M   'P 1'
#
loop_
_entity.id
_entity.type
_entity.pdbx_description
1 polymer ?
#
loop_
_entity_poly.entity_id
_entity_poly.type
_entity_poly.pdbx_seq_one_letter_code
_entity_poly.pdbx_strand_id
1 'polypeptide(L)'
;SCNFDVNANFLFNGDWMLPYFTNVAKLLDMGIPVLDYAGLADFICNALGTDNFASELQWSGHLDFAEQPVSKWLLADGTHAGRKRNFKHFTSLQIYEAGHMAPFNQPVALLEMVNEWIKGNYALDH
;
A
#
# COMPACT_ATOMS: atom_id res chain seq x y z
N SER A 1 -21.73 4.89 2.52
CA SER A 1 -22.75 4.38 3.46
C SER A 1 -22.54 2.88 3.63
N CYS A 2 -22.97 2.31 4.76
CA CYS A 2 -22.70 0.91 5.13
C CYS A 2 -23.99 0.17 5.55
N ASN A 3 -24.04 -1.16 5.35
CA ASN A 3 -25.08 -2.05 5.88
C ASN A 3 -24.59 -2.66 7.21
N PHE A 4 -25.34 -2.42 8.30
CA PHE A 4 -24.96 -2.86 9.64
C PHE A 4 -25.09 -4.37 9.87
N ASP A 5 -26.04 -5.04 9.22
CA ASP A 5 -26.22 -6.49 9.36
C ASP A 5 -25.03 -7.24 8.75
N VAL A 6 -24.58 -6.79 7.58
CA VAL A 6 -23.38 -7.36 6.93
C VAL A 6 -22.16 -7.16 7.81
N ASN A 7 -21.94 -5.95 8.34
CA ASN A 7 -20.81 -5.67 9.23
C ASN A 7 -20.84 -6.56 10.49
N ALA A 8 -22.00 -6.67 11.13
CA ALA A 8 -22.17 -7.50 12.32
C ALA A 8 -21.90 -8.98 12.04
N ASN A 9 -22.40 -9.50 10.91
CA ASN A 9 -22.19 -10.91 10.56
C ASN A 9 -20.70 -11.23 10.34
N PHE A 10 -19.93 -10.38 9.66
CA PHE A 10 -18.49 -10.56 9.51
C PHE A 10 -17.76 -10.53 10.87
N LEU A 11 -18.14 -9.59 11.74
CA LEU A 11 -17.58 -9.48 13.09
C LEU A 11 -17.86 -10.75 13.93
N PHE A 12 -19.12 -11.18 14.00
CA PHE A 12 -19.54 -12.31 14.84
C PHE A 12 -19.07 -13.68 14.32
N ASN A 13 -18.61 -13.76 13.07
CA ASN A 13 -17.97 -14.96 12.53
C ASN A 13 -16.43 -14.91 12.59
N GLY A 14 -15.85 -13.91 13.26
CA GLY A 14 -14.40 -13.81 13.51
C GLY A 14 -13.56 -13.40 12.31
N ASP A 15 -14.19 -12.98 11.21
CA ASP A 15 -13.53 -12.75 9.92
C ASP A 15 -12.41 -11.70 10.02
N TRP A 16 -12.63 -10.66 10.82
CA TRP A 16 -11.70 -9.54 11.03
C TRP A 16 -10.29 -9.96 11.46
N MET A 17 -10.15 -11.09 12.16
CA MET A 17 -8.89 -11.51 12.77
C MET A 17 -8.21 -12.66 12.02
N LEU A 18 -8.75 -13.09 10.88
CA LEU A 18 -8.14 -14.14 10.07
C LEU A 18 -6.84 -13.64 9.41
N PRO A 19 -5.81 -14.49 9.26
CA PRO A 19 -4.47 -14.09 8.79
C PRO A 19 -4.41 -13.96 7.25
N TYR A 20 -5.20 -13.05 6.69
CA TYR A 20 -5.30 -12.83 5.25
C TYR A 20 -4.00 -12.37 4.58
N PHE A 21 -3.08 -11.79 5.35
CA PHE A 21 -1.76 -11.41 4.87
C PHE A 21 -0.96 -12.57 4.25
N THR A 22 -1.23 -13.80 4.67
CA THR A 22 -0.59 -15.00 4.10
C THR A 22 -0.87 -15.15 2.60
N ASN A 23 -1.97 -14.60 2.11
CA ASN A 23 -2.29 -14.60 0.68
C ASN A 23 -1.42 -13.58 -0.08
N VAL A 24 -1.11 -12.43 0.52
CA VAL A 24 -0.23 -11.42 -0.09
C VAL A 24 1.17 -11.99 -0.31
N ALA A 25 1.72 -12.69 0.68
CA ALA A 25 3.00 -13.38 0.55
C ALA A 25 3.01 -14.38 -0.62
N LYS A 26 1.96 -15.20 -0.75
CA LYS A 26 1.82 -16.15 -1.87
C LYS A 26 1.79 -15.45 -3.23
N LEU A 27 1.06 -14.33 -3.36
CA LEU A 27 1.00 -13.56 -4.60
C LEU A 27 2.38 -13.01 -4.98
N LEU A 28 3.12 -12.49 -4.00
CA LEU A 28 4.49 -12.01 -4.21
C LEU A 28 5.43 -13.13 -4.64
N ASP A 29 5.35 -14.32 -4.03
CA ASP A 29 6.16 -15.48 -4.44
C ASP A 29 5.79 -16.02 -5.83
N MET A 30 4.56 -15.78 -6.28
CA MET A 30 4.12 -16.06 -7.66
C MET A 30 4.59 -15.01 -8.67
N GLY A 31 5.27 -13.94 -8.23
CA GLY A 31 5.71 -12.84 -9.08
C GLY A 31 4.59 -11.86 -9.46
N ILE A 32 3.46 -11.89 -8.75
CA ILE A 32 2.35 -10.96 -9.00
C ILE A 32 2.68 -9.62 -8.34
N PRO A 33 2.66 -8.49 -9.07
CA PRO A 33 2.92 -7.18 -8.49
C PRO A 33 1.89 -6.77 -7.44
N VAL A 34 2.37 -6.24 -6.31
CA VAL A 34 1.53 -5.75 -5.21
C VAL A 34 1.94 -4.32 -4.85
N LEU A 35 0.95 -3.43 -4.81
CA LEU A 35 1.07 -2.07 -4.33
C LEU A 35 0.27 -1.94 -3.04
N ASP A 36 0.96 -1.67 -1.94
CA ASP A 36 0.35 -1.29 -0.66
C ASP A 36 0.48 0.22 -0.50
N TYR A 37 -0.65 0.94 -0.38
CA TYR A 37 -0.63 2.39 -0.25
C TYR A 37 -1.54 2.89 0.87
N ALA A 38 -1.07 3.90 1.60
CA ALA A 38 -1.80 4.50 2.71
C ALA A 38 -1.66 6.03 2.72
N GLY A 39 -2.75 6.71 3.09
CA GLY A 39 -2.72 8.14 3.39
C GLY A 39 -2.04 8.40 4.74
N LEU A 40 -1.09 9.34 4.79
CA LEU A 40 -0.32 9.62 6.00
C LEU A 40 -1.17 10.20 7.15
N ALA A 41 -2.34 10.77 6.84
CA ALA A 41 -3.28 11.34 7.81
C ALA A 41 -4.41 10.38 8.23
N ASP A 42 -4.38 9.11 7.80
CA ASP A 42 -5.34 8.09 8.28
C ASP A 42 -4.91 7.50 9.63
N PHE A 43 -5.87 7.36 10.54
CA PHE A 43 -5.67 6.67 11.82
C PHE A 43 -6.05 5.19 11.75
N ILE A 44 -7.14 4.84 11.04
CA ILE A 44 -7.71 3.49 11.07
C ILE A 44 -6.78 2.51 10.34
N CYS A 45 -6.38 2.83 9.12
CA CYS A 45 -5.41 2.07 8.32
C CYS A 45 -4.13 2.89 8.17
N ASN A 46 -3.49 3.19 9.30
CA ASN A 46 -2.41 4.16 9.35
C ASN A 46 -1.15 3.72 8.60
N ALA A 47 -0.44 4.71 8.03
CA ALA A 47 0.76 4.51 7.24
C ALA A 47 1.93 3.85 8.01
N LEU A 48 1.98 3.96 9.34
CA LEU A 48 3.00 3.29 10.16
C LEU A 48 2.74 1.78 10.23
N GLY A 49 1.48 1.40 10.42
CA GLY A 49 1.04 0.01 10.47
C GLY A 49 1.24 -0.69 9.13
N THR A 50 0.89 -0.04 8.03
CA THR A 50 1.08 -0.59 6.68
C THR A 50 2.56 -0.70 6.30
N ASP A 51 3.41 0.27 6.66
CA ASP A 51 4.86 0.20 6.42
C ASP A 51 5.54 -0.92 7.22
N ASN A 52 5.16 -1.08 8.49
CA ASN A 52 5.63 -2.20 9.31
C ASN A 52 5.13 -3.53 8.76
N PHE A 53 3.86 -3.61 8.36
CA PHE A 53 3.29 -4.78 7.71
C PHE A 53 4.08 -5.18 6.46
N ALA A 54 4.32 -4.24 5.55
CA ALA A 54 5.07 -4.48 4.33
C ALA A 54 6.52 -4.91 4.63
N SER A 55 7.14 -4.28 5.63
CA SER A 55 8.52 -4.59 6.02
C SER A 55 8.68 -5.96 6.66
N GLU A 56 7.69 -6.45 7.42
CA GLU A 56 7.72 -7.73 8.16
C GLU A 56 7.05 -8.90 7.41
N LEU A 57 6.35 -8.63 6.31
CA LEU A 57 5.66 -9.66 5.53
C LEU A 57 6.67 -10.70 5.03
N GLN A 58 6.47 -11.97 5.42
CA GLN A 58 7.36 -13.06 5.07
C GLN A 58 7.07 -13.57 3.66
N TRP A 59 7.89 -13.18 2.69
CA TRP A 59 7.94 -13.69 1.32
C TRP A 59 9.39 -13.83 0.86
N SER A 60 9.66 -14.46 -0.27
CA SER A 60 11.02 -14.77 -0.76
C SER A 60 11.95 -13.55 -0.88
N GLY A 61 11.42 -12.34 -1.06
CA GLY A 61 12.19 -11.09 -1.14
C GLY A 61 12.10 -10.19 0.11
N HIS A 62 11.60 -10.69 1.24
CA HIS A 62 11.36 -9.90 2.45
C HIS A 62 12.61 -9.19 2.99
N LEU A 63 13.74 -9.90 3.14
CA LEU A 63 14.97 -9.32 3.67
C LEU A 63 15.48 -8.18 2.78
N ASP A 64 15.50 -8.41 1.47
CA ASP A 64 15.92 -7.40 0.51
C ASP A 64 14.99 -6.18 0.52
N PHE A 65 13.67 -6.38 0.65
CA PHE A 65 12.68 -5.29 0.76
C PHE A 65 12.87 -4.48 2.05
N ALA A 66 13.06 -5.15 3.19
CA ALA A 66 13.27 -4.52 4.49
C ALA A 66 14.56 -3.68 4.53
N GLU A 67 15.59 -4.08 3.78
CA GLU A 67 16.86 -3.33 3.65
C GLU A 67 16.77 -2.12 2.71
N GLN A 68 15.74 -2.03 1.85
CA GLN A 68 15.64 -0.91 0.91
C GLN A 68 15.47 0.43 1.64
N PRO A 69 16.12 1.51 1.18
CA PRO A 69 15.88 2.82 1.75
C PRO A 69 14.46 3.29 1.43
N VAL A 70 13.85 4.01 2.36
CA VAL A 70 12.65 4.80 2.07
C VAL A 70 13.07 6.01 1.24
N SER A 71 12.54 6.14 0.03
CA SER A 71 12.84 7.23 -0.89
C SER A 71 11.64 8.17 -1.05
N LYS A 72 11.92 9.36 -1.61
CA LYS A 72 10.87 10.31 -1.97
C LYS A 72 10.06 9.74 -3.13
N TRP A 73 8.74 9.84 -3.06
CA TRP A 73 7.88 9.65 -4.22
C TRP A 73 7.59 11.01 -4.85
N LEU A 74 8.07 11.19 -6.08
CA LEU A 74 7.87 12.41 -6.86
C LEU A 74 6.86 12.12 -7.96
N LEU A 75 6.04 13.11 -8.29
CA LEU A 75 5.24 13.09 -9.52
C LEU A 75 6.09 13.53 -10.71
N ALA A 76 5.57 13.37 -11.92
CA ALA A 76 6.23 13.75 -13.17
C ALA A 76 6.58 15.24 -13.26
N ASP A 77 5.86 16.10 -12.53
CA ASP A 77 6.15 17.54 -12.43
C ASP A 77 7.18 17.90 -11.33
N GLY A 78 7.71 16.90 -10.63
CA GLY A 78 8.67 17.05 -9.53
C GLY A 78 8.03 17.27 -8.15
N THR A 79 6.71 17.29 -8.04
CA THR A 79 6.00 17.43 -6.75
C THR A 79 6.30 16.24 -5.84
N HIS A 80 6.72 16.51 -4.60
CA HIS A 80 6.97 15.49 -3.59
C HIS A 80 5.67 15.06 -2.91
N ALA A 81 4.97 14.09 -3.51
CA ALA A 81 3.63 13.67 -3.11
C ALA A 81 3.62 12.60 -1.99
N GLY A 82 4.79 12.07 -1.62
CA GLY A 82 4.87 11.07 -0.58
C GLY A 82 6.24 10.45 -0.43
N ARG A 83 6.28 9.28 0.22
CA ARG A 83 7.49 8.47 0.36
C ARG A 83 7.18 7.01 0.05
N LYS A 84 8.13 6.30 -0.52
CA LYS A 84 7.95 4.92 -0.97
C LYS A 84 9.14 4.04 -0.60
N ARG A 85 8.89 2.74 -0.58
CA ARG A 85 9.89 1.68 -0.51
C ARG A 85 9.50 0.64 -1.55
N ASN A 86 10.42 0.25 -2.41
CA ASN A 86 10.18 -0.75 -3.44
C ASN A 86 11.31 -1.76 -3.48
N PHE A 87 10.94 -3.03 -3.64
CA PHE A 87 11.87 -4.06 -4.11
C PHE A 87 11.15 -4.93 -5.15
N LYS A 88 11.68 -4.94 -6.38
CA LYS A 88 11.10 -5.66 -7.52
C LYS A 88 9.62 -5.29 -7.70
N HIS A 89 8.73 -6.26 -7.55
CA HIS A 89 7.29 -6.15 -7.78
C HIS A 89 6.47 -5.88 -6.51
N PHE A 90 7.13 -5.51 -5.39
CA PHE A 90 6.45 -5.07 -4.18
C PHE A 90 6.79 -3.61 -3.85
N THR A 91 5.75 -2.78 -3.68
CA THR A 91 5.90 -1.36 -3.34
C THR A 91 4.99 -1.00 -2.17
N SER A 92 5.57 -0.38 -1.14
CA SER A 92 4.83 0.32 -0.09
C SER A 92 4.92 1.82 -0.33
N LEU A 93 3.78 2.50 -0.31
CA LEU A 93 3.64 3.92 -0.63
C LEU A 93 2.86 4.65 0.47
N GLN A 94 3.43 5.77 0.94
CA GLN A 94 2.77 6.65 1.91
C GLN A 94 2.53 8.00 1.26
N ILE A 95 1.28 8.45 1.27
CA ILE A 95 0.81 9.60 0.51
C ILE A 95 0.62 10.78 1.45
N TYR A 96 1.30 11.89 1.18
CA TYR A 96 1.21 13.08 2.01
C TYR A 96 -0.15 13.76 1.87
N GLU A 97 -0.60 14.42 2.95
CA GLU A 97 -1.85 15.18 2.98
C GLU A 97 -3.09 14.37 2.56
N ALA A 98 -3.04 13.04 2.69
CA ALA A 98 -4.11 12.11 2.37
C ALA A 98 -4.58 11.36 3.63
N GLY A 99 -5.90 11.25 3.81
CA GLY A 99 -6.51 10.42 4.86
C GLY A 99 -6.97 9.06 4.32
N HIS A 100 -7.97 8.47 4.98
CA HIS A 100 -8.51 7.14 4.64
C HIS A 100 -8.96 7.04 3.17
N MET A 101 -9.57 8.11 2.66
CA MET A 101 -9.99 8.22 1.26
C MET A 101 -8.93 8.98 0.45
N ALA A 102 -7.72 8.41 0.34
CA ALA A 102 -6.59 9.10 -0.30
C ALA A 102 -6.90 9.71 -1.68
N PRO A 103 -7.65 9.05 -2.60
CA PRO A 103 -8.02 9.66 -3.88
C PRO A 103 -8.94 10.89 -3.76
N PHE A 104 -9.71 11.01 -2.68
CA PHE A 104 -10.52 12.21 -2.42
C PHE A 104 -9.65 13.39 -2.01
N ASN A 105 -8.59 13.14 -1.22
CA ASN A 105 -7.70 14.19 -0.73
C ASN A 105 -6.63 14.59 -1.77
N GLN A 106 -6.06 13.62 -2.47
CA GLN A 106 -4.94 13.78 -3.40
C GLN A 106 -5.25 13.19 -4.80
N PRO A 107 -6.31 13.66 -5.49
CA PRO A 107 -6.80 13.03 -6.72
C PRO A 107 -5.78 13.00 -7.86
N VAL A 108 -4.97 14.06 -7.99
CA VAL A 108 -3.93 14.15 -9.05
C VAL A 108 -2.83 13.11 -8.83
N ALA A 109 -2.29 13.07 -7.61
CA ALA A 109 -1.24 12.12 -7.25
C ALA A 109 -1.71 10.67 -7.39
N LEU A 110 -2.94 10.35 -6.95
CA LEU A 110 -3.49 9.00 -7.06
C LEU A 110 -3.79 8.59 -8.51
N LEU A 111 -4.23 9.52 -9.35
CA LEU A 111 -4.44 9.24 -10.78
C LEU A 111 -3.11 8.88 -11.45
N GLU A 112 -2.05 9.61 -11.13
CA GLU A 112 -0.71 9.31 -11.64
C GLU A 112 -0.19 7.97 -11.12
N MET A 113 -0.28 7.73 -9.81
CA MET A 113 0.08 6.45 -9.18
C MET A 113 -0.59 5.26 -9.90
N VAL A 114 -1.90 5.35 -10.13
CA VAL A 114 -2.65 4.27 -10.82
C VAL A 114 -2.17 4.12 -12.27
N ASN A 115 -2.02 5.22 -13.01
CA ASN A 115 -1.56 5.18 -14.40
C ASN A 115 -0.16 4.58 -14.55
N GLU A 116 0.77 4.91 -13.66
CA GLU A 116 2.11 4.36 -13.67
C GLU A 116 2.12 2.88 -13.29
N TRP A 117 1.37 2.50 -12.26
CA TRP A 117 1.24 1.12 -11.83
C TRP A 117 0.71 0.20 -12.93
N ILE A 118 -0.38 0.59 -13.61
CA ILE A 118 -1.00 -0.24 -14.66
C ILE A 118 -0.16 -0.33 -15.94
N LYS A 119 0.74 0.64 -16.17
CA LYS A 119 1.73 0.59 -17.27
C LYS A 119 2.92 -0.32 -16.95
N GLY A 120 3.01 -0.85 -15.72
CA GLY A 120 4.10 -1.71 -15.28
C GLY A 120 5.26 -0.99 -14.60
N ASN A 121 5.13 0.32 -14.31
CA ASN A 121 6.10 1.05 -13.48
C ASN A 121 5.86 0.74 -12.00
N TYR A 122 6.19 -0.49 -11.59
CA TYR A 122 5.94 -0.95 -10.22
C TYR A 122 6.79 -0.23 -9.18
N ALA A 123 7.94 0.32 -9.56
CA ALA A 123 8.78 1.09 -8.67
C ALA A 123 8.22 2.49 -8.41
N LEU A 124 7.35 3.03 -9.28
CA LEU A 124 6.84 4.41 -9.22
C LEU A 124 7.96 5.46 -9.26
N ASP A 125 8.94 5.23 -10.15
CA ASP A 125 10.06 6.16 -10.41
C ASP A 125 9.82 6.95 -11.70
N HIS A 126 10.45 8.13 -11.78
CA HIS A 126 10.55 8.99 -12.98
C HIS A 126 12.01 9.29 -13.32
#